data_AF-A0A382P0I4-F1
#
_entry.id   AF-A0A382P0I4-F1
#
_cell.length_a   1.000
_cell.length_b   1.000
_cell.length_c   1.000
_cell.angle_alpha   90.00
_cell.angle_beta   90.00
_cell.angle_gamma   90.00
#
_symmetry.space_group_name_H-M   'P 1'
#
loop_
_entity.id
_entity.type
_entity.pdbx_description
1 polymer ?
#
loop_
_entity_poly.entity_id
_entity_poly.type
_entity_poly.pdbx_seq_one_letter_code
_entity_poly.pdbx_strand_id
1 'polypeptide(L)'
;MLTASGTYGYGHEVQDIVDVNQWGGLITKSVTRHPREGNPPPRIAETPSGMLNSIGLANLGVEKYCEVIIPFLNELQTQVIINIAGSTIEDYLETMELLESTNGKHVGYEINISCPNVKEGGIEFGVNCDMTEKITKEMRNRTDKLLIMKLAPNVTRIEDIANAAE
;
A
#
# COMPACT_ATOMS: atom_id res chain seq x y z
N MET A 1 -2.58 12.52 -13.49
CA MET A 1 -3.30 11.25 -13.28
C MET A 1 -2.39 10.31 -12.50
N LEU A 2 -2.90 9.60 -11.49
CA LEU A 2 -2.17 8.61 -10.71
C LEU A 2 -2.84 7.25 -10.87
N THR A 3 -2.07 6.16 -10.91
CA THR A 3 -2.63 4.80 -10.85
C THR A 3 -3.14 4.50 -9.44
N ALA A 4 -4.14 3.62 -9.32
CA ALA A 4 -4.53 3.07 -8.01
C ALA A 4 -3.63 1.87 -7.65
N SER A 5 -3.21 1.77 -6.39
CA SER A 5 -2.43 0.63 -5.91
C SER A 5 -3.07 -0.70 -6.29
N GLY A 6 -2.26 -1.62 -6.84
CA GLY A 6 -2.66 -2.97 -7.20
C GLY A 6 -3.29 -3.14 -8.58
N THR A 7 -3.40 -2.07 -9.38
CA THR A 7 -3.90 -2.12 -10.76
C THR A 7 -2.78 -2.23 -11.81
N TYR A 8 -1.55 -1.80 -11.47
CA TYR A 8 -0.40 -1.73 -12.38
C TYR A 8 0.83 -2.50 -11.86
N GLY A 9 0.65 -3.40 -10.88
CA GLY A 9 1.77 -4.13 -10.26
C GLY A 9 2.81 -3.17 -9.68
N TYR A 10 4.06 -3.34 -10.08
CA TYR A 10 5.16 -2.41 -9.82
C TYR A 10 5.52 -1.58 -11.07
N GLY A 11 4.79 -1.72 -12.16
CA GLY A 11 4.93 -0.96 -13.41
C GLY A 11 5.58 -1.74 -14.55
N HIS A 12 6.50 -2.66 -14.24
CA HIS A 12 7.18 -3.47 -15.27
C HIS A 12 6.27 -4.54 -15.86
N GLU A 13 5.27 -5.01 -15.11
CA GLU A 13 4.35 -6.07 -15.55
C GLU A 13 3.43 -5.63 -16.68
N VAL A 14 3.28 -4.31 -16.88
CA VAL A 14 2.41 -3.72 -17.91
C VAL A 14 3.20 -3.00 -19.01
N GLN A 15 4.54 -3.09 -19.00
CA GLN A 15 5.42 -2.33 -19.91
C GLN A 15 5.13 -2.59 -21.40
N ASP A 16 4.62 -3.78 -21.74
CA ASP A 16 4.28 -4.16 -23.11
C ASP A 16 2.92 -3.60 -23.57
N ILE A 17 2.16 -3.00 -22.66
CA ILE A 17 0.80 -2.50 -22.90
C ILE A 17 0.77 -0.97 -22.74
N VAL A 18 1.53 -0.42 -21.80
CA VAL A 18 1.49 1.00 -21.45
C VAL A 18 2.85 1.47 -20.92
N ASP A 19 3.26 2.66 -21.35
CA ASP A 19 4.41 3.37 -20.80
C ASP A 19 3.99 4.16 -19.56
N VAL A 20 4.36 3.65 -18.37
CA VAL A 20 4.00 4.29 -17.10
C VAL A 20 4.61 5.66 -16.89
N ASN A 21 5.65 6.03 -17.67
CA ASN A 21 6.26 7.36 -17.59
C ASN A 21 5.36 8.48 -18.14
N GLN A 22 4.31 8.12 -18.88
CA GLN A 22 3.31 9.09 -19.36
C GLN A 22 2.28 9.45 -18.29
N TRP A 23 2.24 8.72 -17.16
CA TRP A 23 1.39 9.07 -16.02
C TRP A 23 2.02 10.16 -15.15
N GLY A 24 1.17 10.86 -14.40
CA GLY A 24 1.66 11.79 -13.38
C GLY A 24 2.28 11.09 -12.18
N GLY A 25 1.97 9.80 -11.98
CA GLY A 25 2.58 8.96 -10.98
C GLY A 25 2.00 7.55 -10.92
N LEU A 26 2.80 6.65 -10.35
CA LEU A 26 2.51 5.24 -10.11
C LEU A 26 2.38 5.02 -8.60
N ILE A 27 1.22 4.53 -8.15
CA ILE A 27 1.08 3.94 -6.82
C ILE A 27 1.26 2.43 -6.95
N THR A 28 2.31 1.89 -6.34
CA THR A 28 2.69 0.48 -6.53
C THR A 28 1.72 -0.46 -5.81
N LYS A 29 1.75 -1.75 -6.19
CA LYS A 29 1.14 -2.82 -5.41
C LYS A 29 1.68 -2.80 -3.96
N SER A 30 0.78 -3.04 -3.01
CA SER A 30 1.13 -3.13 -1.58
C SER A 30 2.30 -4.07 -1.32
N VAL A 31 3.30 -3.59 -0.58
CA VAL A 31 4.35 -4.41 0.02
C VAL A 31 4.04 -4.63 1.50
N THR A 32 4.33 -5.83 2.00
CA THR A 32 4.18 -6.19 3.42
C THR A 32 5.52 -6.59 4.01
N ARG A 33 5.62 -6.63 5.34
CA ARG A 33 6.83 -7.03 6.05
C ARG A 33 7.39 -8.37 5.56
N HIS A 34 6.54 -9.36 5.41
CA HIS A 34 6.91 -10.69 4.89
C HIS A 34 6.20 -10.99 3.56
N PRO A 35 6.73 -11.92 2.73
CA PRO A 35 6.07 -12.33 1.50
C PRO A 35 4.68 -12.91 1.73
N ARG A 36 3.78 -12.70 0.76
CA ARG A 36 2.41 -13.24 0.80
C ARG A 36 2.06 -13.86 -0.54
N GLU A 37 1.54 -15.09 -0.52
CA GLU A 37 1.04 -15.76 -1.74
C GLU A 37 -0.31 -15.20 -2.21
N GLY A 38 -1.07 -14.62 -1.28
CA GLY A 38 -2.45 -14.18 -1.51
C GLY A 38 -3.49 -15.27 -1.25
N ASN A 39 -4.76 -14.95 -1.52
CA ASN A 39 -5.88 -15.87 -1.30
C ASN A 39 -5.92 -16.97 -2.39
N PRO A 40 -6.57 -18.12 -2.16
CA PRO A 40 -6.76 -19.11 -3.22
C PRO A 40 -7.65 -18.58 -4.37
N PRO A 41 -7.51 -19.08 -5.60
CA PRO A 41 -8.43 -18.75 -6.70
C PRO A 41 -9.84 -19.35 -6.47
N PRO A 42 -10.90 -18.77 -7.06
CA PRO A 42 -10.90 -17.60 -7.94
C PRO A 42 -10.70 -16.28 -7.16
N ARG A 43 -9.86 -15.39 -7.72
CA ARG A 43 -9.49 -14.11 -7.07
C ARG A 43 -10.23 -12.90 -7.63
N ILE A 44 -10.93 -13.04 -8.75
CA ILE A 44 -11.66 -11.95 -9.42
C ILE A 44 -13.00 -12.46 -9.91
N ALA A 45 -14.00 -11.57 -9.91
CA ALA A 45 -15.32 -11.82 -10.48
C ALA A 45 -15.88 -10.51 -11.07
N GLU A 46 -16.51 -10.59 -12.24
CA GLU A 46 -17.18 -9.43 -12.86
C GLU A 46 -18.49 -9.09 -12.14
N THR A 47 -18.83 -7.81 -12.08
CA THR A 47 -20.13 -7.31 -11.61
C THR A 47 -20.67 -6.27 -12.58
N PRO A 48 -21.98 -5.94 -12.55
CA PRO A 48 -22.51 -4.85 -13.36
C PRO A 48 -21.73 -3.55 -13.11
N SER A 49 -21.07 -3.05 -14.15
CA SER A 49 -20.23 -1.84 -14.11
C SER A 49 -19.05 -1.91 -13.12
N GLY A 50 -18.52 -3.10 -12.83
CA GLY A 50 -17.40 -3.23 -11.90
C GLY A 50 -16.83 -4.65 -11.80
N MET A 51 -16.08 -4.88 -10.73
CA MET A 51 -15.52 -6.18 -10.39
C MET A 51 -15.32 -6.33 -8.89
N LEU A 52 -15.33 -7.58 -8.42
CA LEU A 52 -14.85 -7.97 -7.11
C LEU A 52 -13.42 -8.52 -7.23
N ASN A 53 -12.61 -8.27 -6.20
CA ASN A 53 -11.30 -8.90 -6.09
C ASN A 53 -11.06 -9.42 -4.67
N SER A 54 -10.34 -10.53 -4.59
CA SER A 54 -9.87 -11.18 -3.36
C SER A 54 -8.43 -11.63 -3.58
N ILE A 55 -7.53 -10.69 -3.84
CA ILE A 55 -6.13 -11.01 -4.12
C ILE A 55 -5.40 -11.50 -2.86
N GLY A 56 -5.77 -10.99 -1.68
CA GLY A 56 -5.14 -11.35 -0.40
C GLY A 56 -3.76 -10.73 -0.16
N LEU A 57 -3.49 -9.57 -0.77
CA LEU A 57 -2.20 -8.86 -0.71
C LEU A 57 -1.01 -9.69 -1.18
N ALA A 58 -1.17 -10.50 -2.24
CA ALA A 58 -0.04 -11.21 -2.84
C ALA A 58 1.12 -10.26 -3.20
N ASN A 59 2.31 -10.47 -2.63
CA ASN A 59 3.49 -9.63 -2.82
C ASN A 59 4.79 -10.33 -2.37
N LEU A 60 5.94 -9.72 -2.70
CA LEU A 60 7.27 -10.31 -2.55
C LEU A 60 7.85 -10.22 -1.13
N GLY A 61 7.24 -9.46 -0.22
CA GLY A 61 7.87 -9.05 1.04
C GLY A 61 8.86 -7.91 0.83
N VAL A 62 9.08 -7.10 1.88
CA VAL A 62 9.85 -5.86 1.77
C VAL A 62 11.33 -6.09 1.46
N GLU A 63 11.98 -7.14 1.98
CA GLU A 63 13.39 -7.40 1.69
C GLU A 63 13.64 -7.59 0.19
N LYS A 64 12.88 -8.50 -0.43
CA LYS A 64 13.00 -8.76 -1.87
C LYS A 64 12.51 -7.59 -2.70
N TYR A 65 11.52 -6.83 -2.20
CA TYR A 65 11.09 -5.59 -2.84
C TYR A 65 12.22 -4.56 -2.89
N CYS A 66 12.95 -4.36 -1.79
CA CYS A 66 14.08 -3.46 -1.72
C CYS A 66 15.23 -3.89 -2.65
N GLU A 67 15.50 -5.18 -2.76
CA GLU A 67 16.56 -5.71 -3.62
C GLU A 67 16.23 -5.62 -5.11
N VAL A 68 14.98 -5.90 -5.49
CA VAL A 68 14.61 -6.14 -6.91
C VAL A 68 13.75 -5.02 -7.47
N ILE A 69 12.80 -4.51 -6.70
CA ILE A 69 11.79 -3.57 -7.19
C ILE A 69 12.26 -2.12 -7.07
N ILE A 70 12.89 -1.73 -5.96
CA ILE A 70 13.39 -0.35 -5.77
C ILE A 70 14.36 0.09 -6.90
N PRO A 71 15.34 -0.72 -7.34
CA PRO A 71 16.21 -0.34 -8.45
C PRO A 71 15.44 0.00 -9.74
N PHE A 72 14.45 -0.83 -10.10
CA PHE A 72 13.59 -0.56 -11.24
C PHE A 72 12.77 0.73 -11.07
N LEU A 73 12.15 0.92 -9.89
CA LEU A 73 11.36 2.12 -9.62
C LEU A 73 12.20 3.41 -9.70
N ASN A 74 13.50 3.33 -9.37
CA ASN A 74 14.44 4.44 -9.45
C ASN A 74 14.82 4.86 -10.89
N GLU A 75 14.54 4.01 -11.88
CA GLU A 75 14.75 4.27 -13.31
C GLU A 75 13.54 4.96 -13.96
N LEU A 76 12.37 4.90 -13.32
CA LEU A 76 11.17 5.56 -13.81
C LEU A 76 11.32 7.09 -13.79
N GLN A 77 10.75 7.73 -14.81
CA GLN A 77 10.72 9.18 -14.98
C GLN A 77 9.42 9.82 -14.44
N THR A 78 8.49 9.00 -13.94
CA THR A 78 7.27 9.44 -13.26
C THR A 78 7.42 9.41 -11.74
N GLN A 79 6.48 10.03 -11.03
CA GLN A 79 6.46 10.03 -9.57
C GLN A 79 6.03 8.65 -9.05
N VAL A 80 6.74 8.12 -8.06
CA VAL A 80 6.39 6.83 -7.46
C VAL A 80 5.96 7.03 -6.01
N ILE A 81 4.83 6.43 -5.65
CA ILE A 81 4.34 6.29 -4.28
C ILE A 81 4.27 4.80 -3.95
N ILE A 82 4.92 4.39 -2.86
CA ILE A 82 4.94 2.99 -2.45
C ILE A 82 3.75 2.70 -1.54
N ASN A 83 2.90 1.75 -1.91
CA ASN A 83 1.84 1.32 -1.02
C ASN A 83 2.38 0.33 0.03
N ILE A 84 2.10 0.58 1.31
CA ILE A 84 2.46 -0.31 2.43
C ILE A 84 1.19 -0.90 3.03
N ALA A 85 1.21 -2.21 3.29
CA ALA A 85 0.20 -2.90 4.06
C ALA A 85 0.85 -3.77 5.16
N GLY A 86 0.07 -4.12 6.18
CA GLY A 86 0.54 -4.89 7.33
C GLY A 86 -0.62 -5.48 8.12
N SER A 87 -0.31 -6.40 9.03
CA SER A 87 -1.30 -7.02 9.94
C SER A 87 -1.18 -6.47 11.35
N THR A 88 0.00 -6.03 11.77
CA THR A 88 0.26 -5.34 13.04
C THR A 88 0.84 -3.96 12.78
N ILE A 89 0.86 -3.05 13.76
CA ILE A 89 1.53 -1.75 13.60
C ILE A 89 3.01 -1.99 13.30
N GLU A 90 3.62 -2.92 14.02
CA GLU A 90 5.02 -3.34 13.88
C GLU A 90 5.34 -3.75 12.44
N ASP A 91 4.44 -4.48 11.75
CA ASP A 91 4.62 -4.81 10.33
C ASP A 91 4.79 -3.55 9.46
N TYR A 92 3.97 -2.51 9.69
CA TYR A 92 4.05 -1.26 8.92
C TYR A 92 5.35 -0.51 9.23
N LEU A 93 5.71 -0.42 10.52
CA LEU A 93 6.89 0.32 10.97
C LEU A 93 8.17 -0.32 10.42
N GLU A 94 8.33 -1.63 10.59
CA GLU A 94 9.50 -2.35 10.08
C GLU A 94 9.57 -2.31 8.55
N THR A 95 8.43 -2.37 7.85
CA THR A 95 8.39 -2.23 6.39
C THR A 95 8.86 -0.85 5.95
N MET A 96 8.39 0.21 6.61
CA MET A 96 8.80 1.58 6.30
C MET A 96 10.29 1.81 6.62
N GLU A 97 10.77 1.32 7.75
CA GLU A 97 12.18 1.44 8.14
C GLU A 97 13.11 0.77 7.12
N LEU A 98 12.75 -0.43 6.64
CA LEU A 98 13.50 -1.10 5.58
C LEU A 98 13.47 -0.32 4.27
N LEU A 99 12.33 0.25 3.87
CA LEU A 99 12.22 1.08 2.67
C LEU A 99 13.02 2.39 2.78
N GLU A 100 12.97 3.08 3.91
CA GLU A 100 13.73 4.31 4.16
C GLU A 100 15.25 4.06 4.24
N SER A 101 15.68 2.85 4.62
CA SER A 101 17.10 2.47 4.60
C SER A 101 17.67 2.24 3.19
N THR A 102 16.80 2.21 2.16
CA THR A 102 17.23 2.09 0.76
C THR A 102 17.43 3.44 0.09
N ASN A 103 18.19 3.46 -1.00
CA ASN A 103 18.32 4.64 -1.85
C ASN A 103 17.13 4.79 -2.83
N GLY A 104 15.90 4.69 -2.32
CA GLY A 104 14.66 4.83 -3.10
C GLY A 104 14.31 6.29 -3.41
N LYS A 105 14.00 6.58 -4.67
CA LYS A 105 13.62 7.92 -5.18
C LYS A 105 12.12 8.21 -5.12
N HIS A 106 11.31 7.30 -4.61
CA HIS A 106 9.87 7.50 -4.44
C HIS A 106 9.59 8.73 -3.59
N VAL A 107 8.53 9.46 -3.93
CA VAL A 107 8.19 10.72 -3.28
C VAL A 107 7.40 10.54 -1.99
N GLY A 108 6.89 9.32 -1.74
CA GLY A 108 6.07 9.06 -0.59
C GLY A 108 5.50 7.66 -0.51
N TYR A 109 4.61 7.52 0.47
CA TYR A 109 3.97 6.27 0.84
C TYR A 109 2.45 6.43 0.89
N GLU A 110 1.75 5.40 0.41
CA GLU A 110 0.31 5.21 0.62
C GLU A 110 0.14 4.11 1.68
N ILE A 111 -0.40 4.45 2.85
CA ILE A 111 -0.57 3.49 3.95
C ILE A 111 -1.96 2.89 3.88
N ASN A 112 -2.02 1.61 3.52
CA ASN A 112 -3.27 0.89 3.37
C ASN A 112 -3.74 0.31 4.70
N ILE A 113 -4.58 1.06 5.41
CA ILE A 113 -5.18 0.63 6.68
C ILE A 113 -6.51 -0.12 6.51
N SER A 114 -6.91 -0.43 5.27
CA SER A 114 -8.20 -1.06 4.97
C SER A 114 -8.20 -2.59 5.03
N CYS A 115 -7.10 -3.22 5.48
CA CYS A 115 -6.98 -4.68 5.43
C CYS A 115 -7.65 -5.34 6.66
N PRO A 116 -8.62 -6.24 6.47
CA PRO A 116 -9.50 -6.73 7.55
C PRO A 116 -8.93 -7.87 8.41
N ASN A 117 -7.67 -8.28 8.20
CA ASN A 117 -7.16 -9.54 8.74
C ASN A 117 -6.16 -9.32 9.89
N VAL A 118 -6.68 -9.18 11.10
CA VAL A 118 -5.92 -9.40 12.35
C VAL A 118 -6.41 -10.69 12.99
N LYS A 119 -5.56 -11.73 12.98
CA LYS A 119 -5.82 -13.03 13.60
C LYS A 119 -5.92 -12.99 15.13
N GLU A 120 -5.85 -11.80 15.76
CA GLU A 120 -5.95 -11.60 17.20
C GLU A 120 -6.92 -10.45 17.55
N GLY A 121 -8.23 -10.63 17.32
CA GLY A 121 -9.24 -9.76 17.94
C GLY A 121 -9.91 -8.70 17.04
N GLY A 122 -9.76 -8.79 15.72
CA GLY A 122 -10.81 -8.33 14.78
C GLY A 122 -11.11 -6.82 14.72
N ILE A 123 -10.16 -5.95 15.05
CA ILE A 123 -10.32 -4.51 14.79
C ILE A 123 -9.57 -4.15 13.52
N GLU A 124 -10.30 -3.78 12.47
CA GLU A 124 -9.71 -3.21 11.25
C GLU A 124 -9.09 -1.85 11.61
N PHE A 125 -7.82 -1.61 11.26
CA PHE A 125 -7.15 -0.34 11.56
C PHE A 125 -7.99 0.86 11.07
N GLY A 126 -8.51 0.78 9.85
CA GLY A 126 -9.32 1.82 9.22
C GLY A 126 -10.74 2.00 9.76
N VAL A 127 -11.16 1.28 10.81
CA VAL A 127 -12.48 1.48 11.45
C VAL A 127 -12.38 1.90 12.92
N ASN A 128 -11.16 2.06 13.45
CA ASN A 128 -10.90 2.49 14.82
C ASN A 128 -10.02 3.76 14.81
N CYS A 129 -10.55 4.85 15.38
CA CYS A 129 -9.88 6.15 15.40
C CYS A 129 -8.55 6.09 16.16
N ASP A 130 -8.51 5.54 17.37
CA ASP A 130 -7.30 5.47 18.20
C ASP A 130 -6.16 4.71 17.50
N MET A 131 -6.50 3.62 16.82
CA MET A 131 -5.55 2.83 16.05
C MET A 131 -5.08 3.56 14.79
N THR A 132 -5.98 4.29 14.12
CA THR A 132 -5.65 5.14 12.95
C THR A 132 -4.72 6.29 13.36
N GLU A 133 -5.00 6.98 14.47
CA GLU A 133 -4.14 8.05 15.00
C GLU A 133 -2.77 7.51 15.37
N LYS A 134 -2.74 6.38 16.10
CA LYS A 134 -1.50 5.76 16.52
C LYS A 134 -0.62 5.39 15.34
N ILE A 135 -1.15 4.68 14.34
CA ILE A 135 -0.35 4.29 13.16
C ILE A 135 0.08 5.51 12.34
N THR A 136 -0.81 6.50 12.15
CA THR A 136 -0.49 7.73 11.40
C THR A 136 0.69 8.45 12.05
N LYS A 137 0.63 8.67 13.37
CA LYS A 137 1.70 9.32 14.14
C LYS A 137 3.02 8.56 14.08
N GLU A 138 2.98 7.25 14.30
CA GLU A 138 4.20 6.42 14.28
C GLU A 138 4.86 6.36 12.90
N MET A 139 4.06 6.33 11.83
CA MET A 139 4.55 6.35 10.44
C MET A 139 5.10 7.73 10.07
N ARG A 140 4.41 8.82 10.47
CA ARG A 140 4.87 10.19 10.23
C ARG A 140 6.23 10.46 10.87
N ASN A 141 6.52 9.90 12.04
CA ASN A 141 7.79 10.07 12.75
C ASN A 141 8.99 9.39 12.05
N ARG A 142 8.77 8.53 11.06
CA ARG A 142 9.81 7.70 10.43
C ARG A 142 10.28 8.15 9.06
N THR A 143 9.58 9.11 8.47
CA THR A 143 9.93 9.63 7.15
C THR A 143 9.56 11.10 7.12
N ASP A 144 10.16 11.88 6.22
CA ASP A 144 9.72 13.24 5.86
C ASP A 144 9.02 13.28 4.50
N LYS A 145 8.95 12.14 3.80
CA LYS A 145 8.28 12.00 2.50
C LYS A 145 6.77 12.21 2.62
N LEU A 146 6.08 12.34 1.48
CA LEU A 146 4.62 12.38 1.45
C LEU A 146 4.05 11.12 2.09
N LEU A 147 3.10 11.28 3.01
CA LEU A 147 2.41 10.18 3.67
C LEU A 147 0.91 10.33 3.42
N ILE A 148 0.31 9.34 2.77
CA ILE A 148 -1.11 9.33 2.42
C ILE A 148 -1.77 8.17 3.16
N MET A 149 -2.71 8.45 4.05
CA MET A 149 -3.52 7.42 4.69
C MET A 149 -4.67 7.01 3.77
N LYS A 150 -4.69 5.75 3.32
CA LYS A 150 -5.76 5.21 2.45
C LYS A 150 -6.90 4.67 3.30
N LEU A 151 -7.96 5.47 3.43
CA LEU A 151 -9.09 5.16 4.29
C LEU A 151 -10.02 4.11 3.69
N ALA A 152 -10.59 3.27 4.56
CA ALA A 152 -11.62 2.31 4.19
C ALA A 152 -12.98 3.02 4.06
N PRO A 153 -13.78 2.72 3.02
CA PRO A 153 -15.11 3.30 2.89
C PRO A 153 -16.16 2.63 3.80
N ASN A 154 -15.86 1.45 4.36
CA ASN A 154 -16.80 0.61 5.11
C ASN A 154 -16.86 0.99 6.59
N VAL A 155 -17.23 2.23 6.88
CA VAL A 155 -17.33 2.76 8.25
C VAL A 155 -18.65 3.49 8.44
N THR A 156 -19.11 3.58 9.70
CA THR A 156 -20.33 4.34 10.03
C THR A 156 -20.15 5.84 9.77
N ARG A 157 -18.99 6.40 10.13
CA ARG A 157 -18.66 7.83 9.97
C ARG A 157 -17.21 7.99 9.53
N ILE A 158 -16.99 8.33 8.27
CA ILE A 158 -15.63 8.49 7.70
C ILE A 158 -14.90 9.73 8.23
N GLU A 159 -15.64 10.76 8.63
CA GLU A 159 -15.09 11.99 9.22
C GLU A 159 -14.23 11.70 10.46
N ASP A 160 -14.70 10.79 11.32
CA ASP A 160 -14.01 10.46 12.57
C ASP A 160 -12.66 9.77 12.29
N ILE A 161 -12.62 8.89 11.28
CA ILE A 161 -11.40 8.20 10.83
C ILE A 161 -10.46 9.17 10.09
N ALA A 162 -11.01 10.07 9.28
CA ALA A 162 -10.23 11.06 8.56
C ALA A 162 -9.53 12.04 9.51
N ASN A 163 -10.23 12.53 10.53
CA ASN A 163 -9.63 13.39 11.57
C ASN A 163 -8.54 12.65 12.36
N ALA A 164 -8.70 11.34 12.59
CA ALA A 164 -7.67 10.52 13.23
C ALA A 164 -6.46 10.23 12.32
N ALA A 165 -6.56 10.50 11.01
CA ALA A 165 -5.50 10.24 10.03
C ALA A 165 -4.69 11.50 9.67
N GLU A 166 -4.95 12.63 10.32
CA GLU A 166 -4.18 13.89 10.22
C GLU A 166 -3.03 13.95 11.24
#